data_AF-A0A6M7WUR3-F1
#
_entry.id   AF-A0A6M7WUR3-F1
#
_cell.length_a   1.000
_cell.length_b   1.000
_cell.length_c   1.000
_cell.angle_alpha   90.00
_cell.angle_beta   90.00
_cell.angle_gamma   90.00
#
_symmetry.space_group_name_H-M   'P 1'
#
loop_
_entity.id
_entity.type
_entity.pdbx_description
1 polymer ?
#
loop_
_entity_poly.entity_id
_entity_poly.type
_entity_poly.pdbx_seq_one_letter_code
_entity_poly.pdbx_strand_id
1 'polypeptide(L)' 'MWRIWLLFDPRRTLIALFTFLFVLALVIHFILLSTDRFNWLEGPKPAGTPAASLIIEQTTNVA' A
#
# COMPACT_ATOMS: atom_id res chain seq x y z
N MET A 1 15.32 33.44 -18.44
CA MET A 1 15.00 32.02 -18.73
C MET A 1 13.50 31.85 -19.01
N TRP A 2 13.00 32.47 -20.09
CA TRP A 2 11.58 32.40 -20.51
C TRP A 2 11.41 31.68 -21.85
N ARG A 3 12.50 31.59 -22.62
CA ARG A 3 12.59 30.89 -23.91
C ARG A 3 12.32 29.38 -23.80
N ILE A 4 12.47 28.78 -22.61
CA ILE A 4 12.15 27.36 -22.39
C ILE A 4 10.66 27.07 -22.63
N TRP A 5 9.78 28.05 -22.41
CA TRP A 5 8.34 27.94 -22.67
C TRP A 5 7.94 28.10 -24.14
N LEU A 6 8.87 28.50 -25.02
CA LEU A 6 8.63 28.52 -26.48
C LEU A 6 8.86 27.15 -27.13
N LEU A 7 9.64 26.28 -26.49
CA LEU A 7 9.89 24.90 -26.92
C LEU A 7 8.98 23.90 -26.23
N PHE A 8 8.62 24.18 -24.97
CA PHE A 8 7.78 23.31 -24.16
C PHE A 8 6.44 23.98 -23.89
N ASP A 9 5.38 23.44 -24.48
CA ASP A 9 4.01 23.91 -24.25
C ASP A 9 3.68 23.90 -22.74
N PRO A 10 3.44 25.06 -22.12
CA PRO A 10 3.40 25.22 -20.67
C PRO A 10 2.50 24.22 -19.95
N ARG A 11 1.35 24.01 -20.57
CA ARG A 11 0.28 23.13 -20.07
C ARG A 11 0.76 21.68 -20.01
N ARG A 12 1.44 21.21 -21.05
CA ARG A 12 1.84 19.81 -21.17
C ARG A 12 2.96 19.48 -20.19
N THR A 13 3.90 20.41 -20.00
CA THR A 13 5.02 20.23 -19.06
C THR A 13 4.56 20.20 -17.62
N LEU A 14 3.62 21.09 -17.23
CA LEU A 14 3.02 21.06 -15.89
C LEU A 14 2.26 19.76 -15.65
N ILE A 15 1.43 19.32 -16.61
CA ILE A 15 0.71 18.04 -16.49
C ILE A 15 1.69 16.88 -16.37
N ALA A 16 2.72 16.82 -17.22
CA ALA A 16 3.72 15.76 -17.19
C ALA A 16 4.46 15.70 -15.83
N LEU A 17 4.83 16.86 -15.29
CA LEU A 17 5.45 16.96 -13.97
C LEU A 17 4.50 16.44 -12.88
N PHE A 18 3.26 16.93 -12.84
CA PHE A 18 2.27 16.49 -11.85
C PHE A 18 1.97 15.00 -11.96
N THR A 19 1.73 14.49 -13.16
CA THR A 19 1.48 13.07 -13.38
C THR A 19 2.69 12.22 -12.99
N PHE A 20 3.91 12.64 -13.33
CA PHE A 20 5.12 11.92 -12.94
C PHE A 20 5.28 11.84 -11.42
N LEU A 21 5.17 12.98 -10.72
CA LEU A 21 5.26 13.00 -9.26
C LEU A 21 4.12 12.22 -8.60
N PHE A 22 2.91 12.29 -9.14
CA PHE A 22 1.76 11.58 -8.62
C PHE A 22 1.90 10.07 -8.76
N VAL A 23 2.31 9.58 -9.94
CA VAL A 23 2.57 8.16 -10.17
C VAL A 23 3.72 7.68 -9.26
N LEU A 24 4.79 8.45 -9.15
CA LEU A 24 5.90 8.13 -8.25
C LEU A 24 5.43 8.02 -6.79
N ALA A 25 4.59 8.95 -6.34
CA ALA A 25 4.01 8.92 -5.00
C ALA A 25 3.17 7.65 -4.78
N LEU A 26 2.28 7.31 -5.71
CA LEU A 26 1.47 6.09 -5.62
C LEU A 26 2.36 4.83 -5.55
N VAL A 27 3.37 4.72 -6.41
CA VAL A 27 4.29 3.57 -6.40
C VAL A 27 4.95 3.39 -5.03
N ILE A 28 5.44 4.47 -4.43
CA ILE A 28 6.03 4.42 -3.08
C ILE A 28 4.99 3.97 -2.04
N HIS A 29 3.78 4.52 -2.07
CA HIS A 29 2.72 4.14 -1.13
C HIS A 29 2.32 2.66 -1.28
N PHE A 30 2.19 2.18 -2.51
CA PHE A 30 1.89 0.76 -2.78
C PHE A 30 2.99 -0.17 -2.27
N ILE A 31 4.27 0.23 -2.38
CA ILE A 31 5.38 -0.54 -1.80
C ILE A 31 5.25 -0.60 -0.27
N LEU A 32 5.01 0.54 0.39
CA LEU A 32 4.85 0.58 1.85
C LEU A 32 3.66 -0.27 2.30
N LEU A 33 2.51 -0.14 1.63
CA LEU A 33 1.30 -0.94 1.90
C LEU A 33 1.50 -2.43 1.62
N SER A 34 2.32 -2.81 0.63
CA SER A 34 2.56 -4.23 0.34
C SER A 34 3.44 -4.92 1.39
N THR A 35 4.21 -4.16 2.18
CA THR A 35 5.05 -4.73 3.24
C THR A 35 4.28 -4.97 4.53
N ASP A 36 4.32 -6.20 5.05
CA ASP A 36 3.64 -6.67 6.28
C ASP A 36 3.85 -5.75 7.51
N ARG A 37 4.97 -5.01 7.55
CA ARG A 37 5.34 -4.10 8.64
C ARG A 37 4.83 -2.66 8.49
N PHE A 38 4.59 -2.19 7.27
CA PHE A 38 4.21 -0.79 6.98
C PHE A 38 2.80 -0.69 6.35
N ASN A 39 2.11 -1.81 6.21
CA ASN A 39 0.71 -1.87 5.79
C ASN A 39 -0.20 -1.31 6.89
N TRP A 40 -0.43 0.00 6.85
CA TRP A 40 -1.30 0.67 7.81
C TRP A 40 -2.79 0.31 7.64
N LEU A 41 -3.17 -0.35 6.55
CA LEU A 41 -4.56 -0.77 6.30
C LEU A 41 -4.91 -2.07 7.02
N GLU A 42 -3.95 -2.98 7.16
CA GLU A 42 -4.17 -4.31 7.78
C GLU A 42 -4.13 -4.24 9.33
N GLY A 43 -3.79 -3.09 9.90
CA GLY A 43 -3.57 -2.94 11.34
C GLY A 43 -2.37 -3.77 11.82
N PRO A 44 -1.98 -3.69 13.11
CA PRO A 44 -0.97 -4.58 13.65
C PRO A 44 -1.48 -6.00 13.46
N LYS A 45 -0.93 -6.76 12.51
CA LYS A 45 -1.11 -8.20 12.47
C LYS A 45 -0.55 -8.69 13.81
N PRO A 46 -1.37 -9.09 14.80
CA PRO A 46 -0.80 -9.72 15.97
C PRO A 46 -0.09 -10.95 15.42
N ALA A 47 1.21 -11.03 15.69
CA ALA A 47 1.95 -12.27 15.54
C ALA A 47 1.26 -13.30 16.45
N GLY A 48 0.26 -14.01 15.91
CA GLY A 48 -0.53 -15.01 16.62
C GLY A 48 -1.76 -14.51 17.36
N THR A 49 -2.76 -13.95 16.66
CA THR A 49 -4.14 -14.35 17.03
C THR A 49 -4.35 -15.71 16.36
N PRO A 50 -4.31 -16.84 17.10
CA PRO A 50 -4.74 -18.09 16.54
C PRO A 50 -6.15 -17.88 16.02
N ALA A 51 -6.36 -18.17 14.73
CA ALA A 51 -7.71 -18.40 14.22
C ALA A 51 -8.40 -19.25 15.28
N ALA A 52 -9.54 -18.78 15.77
CA ALA A 52 -10.32 -19.47 16.77
C ALA A 52 -10.70 -20.84 16.20
N SER A 53 -9.83 -21.82 16.39
CA SER A 53 -10.16 -23.22 16.32
C SER A 53 -11.03 -23.44 17.54
N LEU A 54 -12.33 -23.23 17.35
CA LEU A 54 -13.34 -23.85 18.17
C LEU A 54 -13.14 -25.37 18.01
N ILE A 55 -12.20 -25.93 18.76
CA ILE A 55 -12.06 -27.37 18.99
C ILE A 55 -13.17 -27.73 19.97
N ILE A 56 -14.39 -27.68 19.46
CA ILE A 56 -15.54 -28.36 20.05
C ILE A 56 -15.54 -29.72 19.36
N GLU A 57 -14.83 -30.70 19.93
CA GLU A 57 -15.07 -32.16 19.78
C GLU A 57 -13.85 -32.99 20.21
N GLN A 58 -13.53 -33.00 21.50
CA GLN A 58 -12.95 -34.22 22.09
C GLN A 58 -13.78 -34.61 23.30
N THR A 59 -15.05 -34.93 23.04
CA THR A 59 -16.02 -35.42 24.02
C THR A 59 -15.99 -36.96 24.15
N THR A 60 -14.97 -37.66 23.64
CA THR A 60 -15.05 -39.12 23.38
C THR A 60 -13.80 -39.93 23.76
N ASN A 61 -13.22 -39.72 24.94
CA ASN A 61 -12.25 -40.68 25.52
C ASN A 61 -12.04 -40.31 27.01
N VAL A 62 -12.23 -41.11 28.05
CA VAL A 62 -12.42 -42.55 28.25
C VAL A 62 -12.96 -42.68 29.67
N ALA A 63 -14.03 -43.47 29.85
CA ALA A 63 -14.42 -44.05 31.13
C ALA A 63 -13.85 -45.47 31.22
#